data_AF-A0A6I6GJ59-F1
#
_entry.id   AF-A0A6I6GJ59-F1
#
_cell.length_a   1.000
_cell.length_b   1.000
_cell.length_c   1.000
_cell.angle_alpha   90.00
_cell.angle_beta   90.00
_cell.angle_gamma   90.00
#
_symmetry.space_group_name_H-M   'P 1'
#
loop_
_entity.id
_entity.type
_entity.pdbx_description
1 polymer ?
#
loop_
_entity_poly.entity_id
_entity_poly.type
_entity_poly.pdbx_seq_one_letter_code
_entity_poly.pdbx_strand_id
1 'polypeptide(L)'
;MELSNNNALALMLDLNQDIEEYAEATVKNIIEDKNFDFLTYPPNSGLTDLEKQELNKLDNNEHLKNALRKVIADNSAGIVFNMLNIIDGTTDPKLMYDEWTGIKLIDQDLNEDADEFQDMLHDSFYESYWKWRELRGDKNWKLDTYEE
;
A
#
# COMPACT_ATOMS: atom_id res chain seq x y z
N MET A 1 14.71 11.96 -11.19
CA MET A 1 14.75 10.54 -11.56
C MET A 1 14.99 10.44 -13.05
N GLU A 2 15.21 9.25 -13.59
CA GLU A 2 15.12 8.98 -15.04
C GLU A 2 14.00 7.96 -15.23
N LEU A 3 12.77 8.40 -15.00
CA LEU A 3 11.57 7.56 -14.92
C LEU A 3 10.56 8.07 -15.95
N SER A 4 10.02 7.21 -16.79
CA SER A 4 8.96 7.57 -17.72
C SER A 4 7.60 7.62 -17.04
N ASN A 5 6.68 8.43 -17.58
CA ASN A 5 5.30 8.51 -17.09
C ASN A 5 4.59 7.15 -17.08
N ASN A 6 4.86 6.30 -18.08
CA ASN A 6 4.25 4.97 -18.17
C ASN A 6 4.70 4.06 -17.02
N ASN A 7 6.00 4.02 -16.72
CA ASN A 7 6.52 3.20 -15.63
C ASN A 7 6.15 3.77 -14.26
N ALA A 8 6.14 5.10 -14.11
CA ALA A 8 5.65 5.75 -12.90
C ALA A 8 4.19 5.36 -12.64
N LEU A 9 3.31 5.50 -13.63
CA LEU A 9 1.90 5.13 -13.51
C LEU A 9 1.74 3.64 -13.21
N ALA A 10 2.45 2.76 -13.92
CA ALA A 10 2.39 1.32 -13.69
C ALA A 10 2.77 0.98 -12.23
N LEU A 11 3.84 1.56 -11.70
CA LEU A 11 4.25 1.41 -10.31
C LEU A 11 3.16 1.90 -9.34
N MET A 12 2.59 3.08 -9.58
CA MET A 12 1.56 3.63 -8.69
C MET A 12 0.28 2.81 -8.67
N LEU A 13 -0.14 2.28 -9.83
CA LEU A 13 -1.29 1.38 -9.94
C LEU A 13 -1.04 0.06 -9.18
N ASP A 14 0.15 -0.51 -9.31
CA ASP A 14 0.57 -1.73 -8.62
C ASP A 14 0.57 -1.55 -7.10
N LEU A 15 1.13 -0.43 -6.60
CA LEU A 15 1.12 -0.10 -5.17
C LEU A 15 -0.31 0.02 -4.60
N ASN A 16 -1.23 0.65 -5.33
CA ASN A 16 -2.63 0.75 -4.90
C ASN A 16 -3.32 -0.63 -4.90
N GLN A 17 -3.03 -1.47 -5.89
CA GLN A 17 -3.55 -2.83 -5.96
C GLN A 17 -3.04 -3.68 -4.79
N ASP A 18 -1.74 -3.65 -4.52
CA ASP A 18 -1.12 -4.37 -3.41
C ASP A 18 -1.73 -3.94 -2.06
N ILE A 19 -1.89 -2.64 -1.81
CA ILE A 19 -2.50 -2.13 -0.58
C ILE A 19 -3.90 -2.73 -0.37
N GLU A 20 -4.70 -2.77 -1.43
CA GLU A 20 -6.01 -3.41 -1.39
C GLU A 20 -5.91 -4.91 -1.12
N GLU A 21 -5.11 -5.64 -1.90
CA GLU A 21 -5.06 -7.10 -1.84
C GLU A 21 -4.57 -7.58 -0.48
N TYR A 22 -3.55 -6.93 0.08
CA TYR A 22 -3.05 -7.23 1.42
C TYR A 22 -4.08 -6.89 2.50
N ALA A 23 -4.82 -5.78 2.36
CA ALA A 23 -5.89 -5.44 3.29
C ALA A 23 -7.05 -6.45 3.23
N GLU A 24 -7.48 -6.82 2.03
CA GLU A 24 -8.55 -7.80 1.79
C GLU A 24 -8.16 -9.18 2.34
N ALA A 25 -6.97 -9.67 2.00
CA ALA A 25 -6.46 -10.97 2.47
C ALA A 25 -6.31 -11.01 3.99
N THR A 26 -5.77 -9.94 4.59
CA THR A 26 -5.61 -9.84 6.06
C THR A 26 -6.97 -9.86 6.76
N VAL A 27 -7.97 -9.12 6.27
CA VAL A 27 -9.31 -9.11 6.84
C VAL A 27 -9.99 -10.46 6.68
N LYS A 28 -9.85 -11.11 5.52
CA LYS A 28 -10.36 -12.47 5.30
C LYS A 28 -9.79 -13.45 6.33
N ASN A 29 -8.47 -13.43 6.56
CA ASN A 29 -7.82 -14.27 7.54
C ASN A 29 -8.34 -14.01 8.99
N ILE A 30 -8.50 -12.74 9.37
CA ILE A 30 -8.93 -12.33 10.73
C ILE A 30 -10.42 -12.59 10.98
N ILE A 31 -11.29 -12.32 10.00
CA ILE A 31 -12.74 -12.28 10.19
C ILE A 31 -13.43 -13.55 9.70
N GLU A 32 -13.02 -14.09 8.54
CA GLU A 32 -13.69 -15.24 7.90
C GLU A 32 -13.01 -16.55 8.27
N ASP A 33 -11.70 -16.66 7.99
CA ASP A 33 -10.98 -17.93 8.12
C ASP A 33 -10.58 -18.22 9.58
N LYS A 34 -10.52 -17.19 10.43
CA LYS A 34 -10.00 -17.27 11.81
C LYS A 34 -8.62 -17.95 11.87
N ASN A 35 -7.81 -17.71 10.85
CA ASN A 35 -6.46 -18.22 10.73
C ASN A 35 -5.47 -17.07 10.97
N PHE A 36 -4.60 -17.21 11.96
CA PHE A 36 -3.66 -16.17 12.36
C PHE A 36 -2.20 -16.49 12.04
N ASP A 37 -1.95 -17.62 11.36
CA ASP A 37 -0.58 -18.09 11.06
C ASP A 37 -0.04 -17.46 9.75
N PHE A 38 -0.69 -16.41 9.25
CA PHE A 38 -0.28 -15.65 8.06
C PHE A 38 0.71 -14.51 8.36
N LEU A 39 0.97 -14.20 9.64
CA LEU A 39 1.87 -13.12 10.03
C LEU A 39 3.33 -13.51 9.78
N THR A 40 4.04 -12.68 9.01
CA THR A 40 5.45 -12.93 8.61
C THR A 40 6.44 -11.88 9.11
N TYR A 41 5.97 -10.77 9.70
CA TYR A 41 6.81 -9.70 10.23
C TYR A 41 6.48 -9.40 11.70
N PRO A 42 7.51 -9.19 12.56
CA PRO A 42 8.95 -9.36 12.30
C PRO A 42 9.35 -10.84 12.18
N PRO A 43 10.62 -11.19 11.94
CA PRO A 43 11.07 -12.57 12.13
C PRO A 43 10.64 -13.12 13.50
N ASN A 44 10.16 -14.37 13.54
CA ASN A 44 9.51 -14.96 14.72
C ASN A 44 8.22 -14.22 15.14
N SER A 45 7.47 -13.73 14.16
CA SER A 45 6.12 -13.18 14.34
C SER A 45 5.11 -14.23 14.78
N GLY A 46 3.95 -13.73 15.20
CA GLY A 46 2.80 -14.54 15.56
C GLY A 46 1.93 -13.80 16.56
N LEU A 47 0.89 -14.49 17.00
CA LEU A 47 0.03 -14.06 18.09
C LEU A 47 0.10 -15.07 19.21
N THR A 48 0.09 -14.58 20.44
CA THR A 48 -0.14 -15.40 21.63
C THR A 48 -1.56 -15.99 21.62
N ASP A 49 -1.78 -17.05 22.38
CA ASP A 49 -3.12 -17.67 22.47
C ASP A 49 -4.19 -16.70 22.97
N LEU A 50 -3.83 -15.79 23.89
CA LEU A 50 -4.76 -14.77 24.41
C LEU A 50 -5.13 -13.74 23.32
N GLU A 51 -4.18 -13.29 22.51
CA GLU A 51 -4.45 -12.39 21.38
C GLU A 51 -5.33 -13.06 20.32
N LYS A 52 -5.05 -14.33 20.00
CA LYS A 52 -5.90 -15.14 19.11
C LYS A 52 -7.33 -15.25 19.68
N GLN A 53 -7.48 -15.46 20.98
CA GLN A 53 -8.79 -15.50 21.65
C GLN A 53 -9.56 -14.18 21.53
N GLU A 54 -8.90 -13.03 21.69
CA GLU A 54 -9.54 -11.71 21.53
C GLU A 54 -9.97 -11.45 20.08
N LEU A 55 -9.12 -11.76 19.08
CA LEU A 55 -9.47 -11.61 17.67
C LEU A 55 -10.61 -12.55 17.24
N ASN A 56 -10.73 -13.72 17.89
CA ASN A 56 -11.84 -14.64 17.66
C ASN A 56 -13.20 -14.08 18.09
N LYS A 57 -13.25 -13.05 18.94
CA LYS A 57 -14.51 -12.38 19.33
C LYS A 57 -15.07 -11.48 18.24
N LEU A 58 -14.28 -11.15 17.22
CA LEU A 58 -14.74 -10.34 16.09
C LEU A 58 -15.69 -11.16 15.22
N ASP A 59 -16.96 -10.78 15.17
CA ASP A 59 -17.96 -11.47 14.34
C ASP A 59 -17.70 -11.27 12.83
N ASN A 60 -18.20 -12.22 12.03
CA ASN A 60 -18.20 -12.12 10.58
C ASN A 60 -19.26 -11.10 10.10
N ASN A 61 -18.91 -9.82 10.21
CA ASN A 61 -19.78 -8.67 9.92
C ASN A 61 -19.20 -7.84 8.77
N GLU A 62 -20.02 -7.55 7.74
CA GLU A 62 -19.56 -6.81 6.55
C GLU A 62 -19.11 -5.37 6.85
N HIS A 63 -19.75 -4.67 7.78
CA HIS A 63 -19.30 -3.34 8.19
C HIS A 63 -17.94 -3.41 8.90
N LEU A 64 -17.73 -4.42 9.74
CA LEU A 64 -16.44 -4.64 10.40
C LEU A 64 -15.35 -4.99 9.39
N LYS A 65 -15.64 -5.86 8.41
CA LYS A 65 -14.69 -6.16 7.32
C LYS A 65 -14.28 -4.90 6.59
N ASN A 66 -15.26 -4.08 6.17
CA ASN A 66 -14.99 -2.85 5.46
C ASN A 66 -14.20 -1.85 6.31
N ALA A 67 -14.53 -1.71 7.60
CA ALA A 67 -13.77 -0.86 8.51
C ALA A 67 -12.31 -1.32 8.64
N LEU A 68 -12.08 -2.61 8.86
CA LEU A 68 -10.72 -3.17 8.99
C LEU A 68 -9.93 -3.06 7.68
N ARG A 69 -10.56 -3.30 6.52
CA ARG A 69 -9.90 -3.14 5.20
C ARG A 69 -9.38 -1.71 5.06
N LYS A 70 -10.21 -0.71 5.38
CA LYS A 70 -9.84 0.70 5.30
C LYS A 70 -8.71 1.06 6.26
N VAL A 71 -8.77 0.61 7.51
CA VAL A 71 -7.73 0.87 8.52
C VAL A 71 -6.38 0.25 8.12
N ILE A 72 -6.40 -0.99 7.63
CA ILE A 72 -5.18 -1.68 7.18
C ILE A 72 -4.63 -1.01 5.91
N ALA A 73 -5.49 -0.71 4.94
CA ALA A 73 -5.09 -0.03 3.71
C ALA A 73 -4.47 1.34 4.00
N ASP A 74 -5.06 2.14 4.89
CA ASP A 74 -4.53 3.44 5.31
C ASP A 74 -3.15 3.31 5.98
N ASN A 75 -2.99 2.33 6.86
CA ASN A 75 -1.69 2.06 7.48
C ASN A 75 -0.61 1.71 6.44
N SER A 76 -0.93 0.81 5.49
CA SER A 76 -0.03 0.44 4.40
C SER A 76 0.31 1.62 3.50
N ALA A 77 -0.69 2.42 3.13
CA ALA A 77 -0.52 3.62 2.31
C ALA A 77 0.42 4.63 2.98
N GLY A 78 0.32 4.82 4.30
CA GLY A 78 1.24 5.69 5.04
C GLY A 78 2.70 5.21 4.99
N ILE A 79 2.95 3.90 4.99
CA ILE A 79 4.30 3.35 4.85
C ILE A 79 4.84 3.59 3.43
N VAL A 80 4.02 3.30 2.41
CA VAL A 80 4.37 3.52 1.00
C VAL A 80 4.65 4.99 0.75
N PHE A 81 3.77 5.89 1.19
CA PHE A 81 3.95 7.34 1.05
C PHE A 81 5.28 7.81 1.66
N ASN A 82 5.62 7.35 2.87
CA ASN A 82 6.91 7.68 3.48
C ASN A 82 8.10 7.13 2.70
N MET A 83 8.00 5.91 2.16
CA MET A 83 9.03 5.33 1.30
C MET A 83 9.25 6.18 0.03
N LEU A 84 8.16 6.62 -0.62
CA LEU A 84 8.23 7.46 -1.81
C LEU A 84 8.85 8.83 -1.52
N ASN A 85 8.56 9.44 -0.36
CA ASN A 85 9.23 10.68 0.08
C ASN A 85 10.76 10.51 0.21
N ILE A 86 11.24 9.35 0.65
CA ILE A 86 12.68 9.07 0.71
C ILE A 86 13.27 8.97 -0.70
N ILE A 87 12.56 8.35 -1.65
CA ILE A 87 13.00 8.24 -3.04
C ILE A 87 13.01 9.61 -3.74
N ASP A 88 11.99 10.44 -3.48
CA ASP A 88 11.88 11.80 -3.99
C ASP A 88 12.91 12.76 -3.36
N GLY A 89 13.56 12.35 -2.26
CA GLY A 89 14.51 13.18 -1.52
C GLY A 89 13.85 14.32 -0.74
N THR A 90 12.54 14.22 -0.47
CA THR A 90 11.80 15.20 0.36
C THR A 90 11.93 14.90 1.85
N THR A 91 12.35 13.68 2.20
CA THR A 91 12.68 13.28 3.57
C THR A 91 13.92 12.39 3.61
N ASP A 92 14.64 12.42 4.73
CA ASP A 92 15.77 11.53 4.98
C ASP A 92 15.35 10.29 5.79
N PRO A 93 16.08 9.17 5.67
CA PRO A 93 15.93 8.04 6.58
C PRO A 93 16.08 8.46 8.04
N LYS A 94 15.26 7.89 8.94
CA LYS A 94 15.31 8.24 10.37
C LYS A 94 16.61 7.81 11.06
N LEU A 95 17.30 6.82 10.49
CA LEU A 95 18.57 6.27 10.96
C LEU A 95 19.59 6.40 9.83
N MET A 96 20.86 6.58 10.18
CA MET A 96 21.95 6.78 9.21
C MET A 96 21.80 8.01 8.30
N TYR A 97 20.99 9.00 8.68
CA TYR A 97 20.78 10.21 7.86
C TYR A 97 22.08 10.98 7.59
N ASP A 98 23.03 10.99 8.55
CA ASP A 98 24.35 11.62 8.38
C ASP A 98 25.20 10.96 7.28
N GLU A 99 24.94 9.68 6.96
CA GLU A 99 25.64 8.91 5.94
C GLU A 99 24.83 8.77 4.64
N TRP A 100 23.59 9.27 4.64
CA TRP A 100 22.66 9.10 3.54
C TRP A 100 23.02 10.01 2.37
N THR A 101 23.14 9.43 1.18
CA THR A 101 23.45 10.17 -0.07
C THR A 101 22.30 10.16 -1.06
N GLY A 102 21.12 9.65 -0.65
CA GLY A 102 19.95 9.51 -1.51
C GLY A 102 19.90 8.17 -2.24
N ILE A 103 18.73 7.89 -2.82
CA ILE A 103 18.50 6.82 -3.81
C ILE A 103 17.81 7.41 -5.04
N LYS A 104 17.84 6.67 -6.15
CA LYS A 104 17.14 7.05 -7.38
C LYS A 104 16.39 5.86 -7.92
N LEU A 105 15.20 6.13 -8.44
CA LEU A 105 14.45 5.23 -9.30
C LEU A 105 14.72 5.61 -10.77
N ILE A 106 15.06 4.62 -11.58
CA ILE A 106 15.45 4.79 -12.99
C ILE A 106 14.80 3.66 -13.79
N ASP A 107 14.29 3.98 -14.98
CA ASP A 107 13.77 2.99 -15.93
C ASP A 107 14.85 1.97 -16.29
N GLN A 108 14.47 0.70 -16.35
CA GLN A 108 15.41 -0.36 -16.73
C GLN A 108 15.85 -0.23 -18.20
N ASP A 109 14.90 0.04 -19.09
CA ASP A 109 15.15 0.29 -20.52
C ASP A 109 14.88 1.77 -20.80
N LEU A 110 15.94 2.57 -20.84
CA LEU A 110 15.87 4.00 -21.13
C LEU A 110 15.37 4.20 -22.58
N ASN A 111 14.19 4.78 -22.70
CA ASN A 111 13.63 5.20 -23.96
C ASN A 111 13.66 6.73 -24.04
N GLU A 112 14.58 7.28 -24.85
CA GLU A 112 14.77 8.73 -25.01
C GLU A 112 13.52 9.44 -25.58
N ASP A 113 12.62 8.71 -26.25
CA ASP A 113 11.38 9.24 -26.80
C ASP A 113 10.19 9.14 -25.82
N ALA A 114 10.37 8.56 -24.63
CA ALA A 114 9.30 8.44 -23.65
C ALA A 114 9.10 9.75 -22.88
N ASP A 115 7.84 10.11 -22.61
CA ASP A 115 7.53 11.27 -21.77
C ASP A 115 8.08 11.03 -20.35
N GLU A 116 8.97 11.93 -19.92
CA GLU A 116 9.58 11.89 -18.60
C GLU A 116 8.54 12.21 -17.51
N PHE A 117 8.61 11.48 -16.40
CA PHE A 117 7.84 11.76 -15.19
C PHE A 117 8.40 12.99 -14.48
N GLN A 118 7.60 14.05 -14.43
CA GLN A 118 8.00 15.37 -13.90
C GLN A 118 7.47 15.66 -12.49
N ASP A 119 6.63 14.77 -11.95
CA ASP A 119 6.02 14.95 -10.62
C ASP A 119 6.86 14.27 -9.53
N MET A 120 6.45 14.42 -8.27
CA MET A 120 6.99 13.66 -7.14
C MET A 120 6.18 12.38 -6.95
N LEU A 121 6.86 11.25 -6.70
CA LEU A 121 6.19 9.95 -6.53
C LEU A 121 5.16 9.99 -5.39
N HIS A 122 5.49 10.63 -4.26
CA HIS A 122 4.61 10.68 -3.10
C HIS A 122 3.30 11.46 -3.35
N ASP A 123 3.36 12.53 -4.14
CA ASP A 123 2.17 13.31 -4.54
C ASP A 123 1.32 12.52 -5.55
N SER A 124 1.97 11.98 -6.58
CA SER A 124 1.33 11.15 -7.61
C SER A 124 0.69 9.87 -7.05
N PHE A 125 1.21 9.32 -5.95
CA PHE A 125 0.69 8.08 -5.36
C PHE A 125 -0.78 8.18 -4.96
N TYR A 126 -1.18 9.22 -4.22
CA TYR A 126 -2.58 9.36 -3.82
C TYR A 126 -3.49 9.72 -5.01
N GLU A 127 -3.02 10.54 -5.96
CA GLU A 127 -3.80 10.90 -7.15
C GLU A 127 -4.06 9.68 -8.05
N SER A 128 -3.10 8.75 -8.13
CA SER A 128 -3.23 7.53 -8.92
C SER A 128 -4.33 6.57 -8.40
N TYR A 129 -4.78 6.73 -7.15
CA TYR A 129 -5.86 5.95 -6.56
C TYR A 129 -7.11 5.95 -7.44
N TRP A 130 -7.48 7.11 -7.99
CA TRP A 130 -8.69 7.23 -8.80
C TRP A 130 -8.58 6.46 -10.11
N LYS A 131 -7.39 6.49 -10.75
CA LYS A 131 -7.14 5.72 -11.96
C LYS A 131 -7.15 4.22 -11.67
N TRP A 132 -6.54 3.81 -10.56
CA TRP A 132 -6.59 2.43 -10.11
C TRP A 132 -8.04 1.99 -9.80
N ARG A 133 -8.83 2.80 -9.10
CA ARG A 133 -10.24 2.53 -8.78
C ARG A 133 -11.08 2.31 -10.04
N GLU A 134 -10.85 3.10 -11.09
CA GLU A 134 -11.47 2.91 -12.41
C GLU A 134 -11.12 1.55 -13.03
N LEU A 135 -9.83 1.16 -12.99
CA LEU A 135 -9.32 -0.07 -13.61
C LEU A 135 -9.66 -1.36 -12.84
N ARG A 136 -9.68 -1.27 -11.50
CA ARG A 136 -10.08 -2.34 -10.57
C ARG A 136 -11.49 -2.86 -10.86
N GLY A 137 -12.38 -1.98 -11.30
CA GLY A 137 -13.81 -2.26 -11.48
C GLY A 137 -14.58 -2.33 -10.16
N ASP A 138 -15.86 -2.69 -10.26
CA ASP A 138 -16.75 -2.79 -9.10
C ASP A 138 -16.47 -4.06 -8.29
N LYS A 139 -16.01 -3.87 -7.07
CA LYS A 139 -16.14 -4.86 -6.01
C LYS A 139 -17.29 -4.35 -5.14
N ASN A 140 -18.15 -5.24 -4.64
CA ASN A 140 -19.28 -4.91 -3.74
C ASN A 140 -18.88 -4.22 -2.40
N TRP A 141 -17.65 -3.72 -2.30
CA TRP A 141 -17.06 -2.91 -1.24
C TRP A 141 -15.99 -1.99 -1.85
N LYS A 142 -15.71 -0.86 -1.21
CA LYS A 142 -14.70 0.14 -1.64
C LYS A 142 -13.90 0.68 -0.45
N LEU A 143 -12.69 1.18 -0.70
CA LEU A 143 -11.83 1.79 0.32
C LEU A 143 -12.23 3.24 0.62
N ASP A 144 -12.69 3.98 -0.37
CA ASP A 144 -13.14 5.36 -0.25
C ASP A 144 -14.57 5.50 0.31
N THR A 145 -15.01 6.75 0.49
CA THR A 145 -16.40 7.12 0.85
C THR A 145 -17.06 7.98 -0.22
N TYR A 146 -16.50 8.00 -1.43
CA TYR A 146 -17.01 8.76 -2.55
C TYR A 146 -18.22 8.03 -3.14
N GLU A 147 -19.38 8.68 -3.13
CA GLU A 147 -20.57 8.22 -3.84
C GLU A 147 -20.63 8.91 -5.21
N GLU A 148 -20.87 8.14 -6.27
CA GLU A 148 -21.02 8.63 -7.65
C GLU A 148 -22.32 9.42 -7.87
#